data_AF-A0A414M0V7-F1
#
_entry.id   AF-A0A414M0V7-F1
#
_cell.length_a   1.000
_cell.length_b   1.000
_cell.length_c   1.000
_cell.angle_alpha   90.00
_cell.angle_beta   90.00
_cell.angle_gamma   90.00
#
_symmetry.space_group_name_H-M   'P 1'
#
loop_
_entity.id
_entity.type
_entity.pdbx_description
1 polymer ?
#
loop_
_entity_poly.entity_id
_entity_poly.type
_entity_poly.pdbx_seq_one_letter_code
_entity_poly.pdbx_strand_id
1 'polypeptide(L)'
;MSFSSFLLLFSSIMEYLPLVNKKFCLTVVFVCFALLFYCLGVLFNHPSKRGGDTMANNSSLTDNFVKALSYYLALSGKSKKEVADGIGIPPTTFSSWSNGKHLPDMDRLQNLATYLGAPVSEFFDFTANTSTPDPLLTELTDIFSELSTEDKLLVRDVALRIYKLQHTEE
;
A
#
# COMPACT_ATOMS: atom_id res chain seq x y z
N MET A 1 5.84 -32.53 -10.67
CA MET A 1 5.18 -33.82 -10.33
C MET A 1 3.83 -33.84 -11.04
N SER A 2 3.57 -34.82 -11.89
CA SER A 2 2.26 -34.96 -12.55
C SER A 2 1.20 -35.28 -11.49
N PHE A 3 0.00 -34.71 -11.62
CA PHE A 3 -1.15 -34.99 -10.75
C PHE A 3 -1.42 -36.50 -10.61
N SER A 4 -1.11 -37.26 -11.66
CA SER A 4 -1.23 -38.72 -11.68
C SER A 4 -0.26 -39.42 -10.72
N SER A 5 0.96 -38.90 -10.54
CA SER A 5 1.93 -39.46 -9.59
C SER A 5 1.53 -39.20 -8.14
N PHE A 6 0.83 -38.08 -7.89
CA PHE A 6 0.35 -37.71 -6.56
C PHE A 6 -0.84 -38.58 -6.12
N LEU A 7 -1.75 -38.90 -7.04
CA LEU A 7 -2.86 -39.81 -6.78
C LEU A 7 -2.41 -41.24 -6.43
N LEU A 8 -1.38 -41.75 -7.10
CA LEU A 8 -0.83 -43.08 -6.83
C LEU A 8 -0.14 -43.15 -5.45
N LEU A 9 0.59 -42.09 -5.07
CA LEU A 9 1.18 -41.98 -3.75
C LEU A 9 0.10 -41.87 -2.65
N PHE A 10 -0.95 -41.09 -2.90
CA PHE A 10 -2.06 -40.94 -1.96
C PHE A 10 -2.83 -42.26 -1.75
N SER A 11 -3.13 -43.00 -2.83
CA SER A 11 -3.75 -44.32 -2.74
C SER A 11 -2.88 -45.32 -1.97
N SER A 12 -1.56 -45.32 -2.19
CA SER A 12 -0.63 -46.22 -1.50
C SER A 12 -0.49 -45.90 0.00
N ILE A 13 -0.54 -44.61 0.37
CA ILE A 13 -0.48 -44.18 1.77
C ILE A 13 -1.76 -44.53 2.54
N MET A 14 -2.92 -44.46 1.90
CA MET A 14 -4.21 -44.81 2.53
C MET A 14 -4.36 -46.31 2.80
N GLU A 15 -3.62 -47.16 2.08
CA GLU A 15 -3.64 -48.62 2.24
C GLU A 15 -2.71 -49.12 3.36
N TYR A 16 -1.71 -48.32 3.77
CA TYR A 16 -0.72 -48.69 4.79
C TYR A 16 -1.03 -48.20 6.22
N LEU A 17 -2.15 -47.50 6.45
CA LEU A 17 -2.47 -46.97 7.77
C LEU A 17 -3.34 -47.96 8.59
N PRO A 18 -2.82 -48.55 9.69
CA PRO A 18 -3.56 -49.54 10.46
C PRO A 18 -4.73 -48.91 11.22
N LEU A 19 -5.79 -49.71 11.36
CA LEU A 19 -7.08 -49.44 12.01
C LEU A 19 -6.93 -48.98 13.48
N VAL A 20 -6.57 -47.72 13.71
CA VAL A 20 -6.76 -47.07 15.01
C VAL A 20 -7.52 -45.76 14.78
N ASN A 21 -8.82 -45.82 15.10
CA ASN A 21 -9.79 -44.72 15.15
C ASN A 21 -9.86 -43.80 13.91
N LYS A 22 -10.78 -44.16 12.98
CA LYS A 22 -11.02 -43.48 11.69
C LYS A 22 -11.21 -41.95 11.77
N LYS A 23 -11.61 -41.40 12.93
CA LYS A 23 -11.79 -39.95 13.15
C LYS A 23 -10.46 -39.19 13.33
N PHE A 24 -9.44 -39.84 13.89
CA PHE A 24 -8.12 -39.21 14.11
C PHE A 24 -7.33 -39.15 12.80
N CYS A 25 -7.35 -40.24 12.02
CA CYS A 25 -6.71 -40.33 10.72
C CYS A 25 -7.23 -39.28 9.72
N LEU A 26 -8.55 -39.11 9.61
CA LEU A 26 -9.12 -38.15 8.66
C LEU A 26 -8.73 -36.70 9.00
N THR A 27 -8.67 -36.36 10.29
CA THR A 27 -8.27 -35.03 10.76
C THR A 27 -6.80 -34.76 10.44
N VAL A 28 -5.91 -35.74 10.67
CA VAL A 28 -4.47 -35.59 10.36
C VAL A 28 -4.24 -35.45 8.86
N VAL A 29 -4.93 -36.24 8.03
CA VAL A 29 -4.84 -36.13 6.57
C VAL A 29 -5.34 -34.76 6.10
N PHE A 30 -6.44 -34.24 6.67
CA PHE A 30 -6.98 -32.93 6.32
C PHE A 30 -6.06 -31.78 6.73
N VAL A 31 -5.43 -31.87 7.90
CA VAL A 31 -4.45 -30.88 8.39
C VAL A 31 -3.18 -30.91 7.54
N CYS A 32 -2.67 -32.10 7.20
CA CYS A 32 -1.52 -32.23 6.32
C CYS A 32 -1.82 -31.70 4.91
N PHE A 33 -3.03 -31.94 4.38
CA PHE A 33 -3.46 -31.39 3.11
C PHE A 33 -3.56 -29.85 3.20
N ALA A 34 -4.25 -29.30 4.21
CA ALA A 34 -4.37 -27.87 4.40
C ALA A 34 -3.00 -27.17 4.55
N LEU A 35 -2.04 -27.78 5.26
CA LEU A 35 -0.68 -27.29 5.38
C LEU A 35 0.10 -27.39 4.06
N LEU A 36 -0.09 -28.45 3.27
CA LEU A 36 0.49 -28.56 1.93
C LEU A 36 -0.07 -27.48 0.98
N PHE A 37 -1.37 -27.19 1.03
CA PHE A 37 -1.99 -26.13 0.23
C PHE A 37 -1.59 -24.74 0.72
N TYR A 38 -1.42 -24.53 2.02
CA TYR A 38 -0.90 -23.29 2.59
C TYR A 38 0.56 -23.05 2.16
N CYS A 39 1.41 -24.09 2.22
CA CYS A 39 2.79 -24.02 1.74
C CYS A 39 2.87 -23.83 0.21
N LEU A 40 1.97 -24.43 -0.57
CA LEU A 40 1.86 -24.17 -2.02
C LEU A 40 1.38 -22.74 -2.31
N GLY A 41 0.46 -22.19 -1.52
CA GLY A 41 0.02 -20.79 -1.63
C GLY A 41 1.14 -19.78 -1.36
N VAL A 42 2.07 -20.11 -0.45
CA VAL A 42 3.26 -19.30 -0.16
C VAL A 42 4.32 -19.43 -1.27
N LEU A 43 4.45 -20.59 -1.93
CA LEU A 43 5.37 -20.82 -3.05
C LEU A 43 4.88 -20.25 -4.39
N PHE A 44 3.57 -20.07 -4.58
CA PHE A 44 2.99 -19.44 -5.78
C PHE A 44 2.87 -17.92 -5.70
N ASN A 45 3.31 -17.29 -4.60
CA ASN A 45 3.55 -15.86 -4.55
C ASN A 45 4.88 -15.52 -5.24
N HIS A 46 4.99 -15.92 -6.50
CA HIS A 46 6.07 -15.52 -7.38
C HIS A 46 5.67 -14.18 -8.00
N PRO A 47 6.34 -13.05 -7.69
CA PRO A 47 6.12 -11.82 -8.42
C PRO A 47 6.40 -12.08 -9.90
N SER A 48 5.38 -11.93 -10.74
CA SER A 48 5.49 -12.08 -12.19
C SER A 48 6.48 -11.03 -12.70
N LYS A 49 7.74 -11.41 -12.91
CA LYS A 49 8.73 -10.59 -13.61
C LYS A 49 8.46 -10.72 -15.10
N ARG A 50 7.58 -9.87 -15.64
CA ARG A 50 7.46 -9.67 -17.08
C ARG A 50 8.43 -8.56 -17.48
N GLY A 51 9.50 -8.95 -18.18
CA GLY A 51 10.47 -8.04 -18.76
C GLY A 51 9.79 -7.05 -19.71
N GLY A 52 10.21 -5.79 -19.58
CA GLY A 52 9.90 -4.71 -20.50
C GLY A 52 11.15 -3.85 -20.63
N ASP A 53 11.74 -3.86 -21.82
CA ASP A 53 12.84 -2.96 -22.15
C ASP A 53 12.22 -1.59 -22.45
N THR A 54 12.27 -0.68 -21.49
CA THR A 54 12.08 0.76 -21.76
C THR A 54 12.92 1.57 -20.79
N MET A 55 13.89 2.30 -21.33
CA MET A 55 14.83 3.13 -20.58
C MET A 55 14.17 4.38 -19.99
N ALA A 56 14.32 4.52 -18.67
CA ALA A 56 14.64 5.72 -17.89
C ALA A 56 13.86 7.02 -18.14
N ASN A 57 12.74 7.18 -17.42
CA ASN A 57 12.36 8.35 -16.60
C ASN A 57 10.96 8.19 -15.97
N ASN A 58 10.13 7.29 -16.49
CA ASN A 58 8.78 7.02 -15.97
C ASN A 58 8.77 6.09 -14.74
N SER A 59 9.85 5.36 -14.48
CA SER A 59 9.87 4.32 -13.45
C SER A 59 9.80 4.92 -12.07
N SER A 60 10.59 5.97 -11.78
CA SER A 60 10.56 6.66 -10.48
C SER A 60 9.21 7.35 -10.22
N LEU A 61 8.65 8.02 -11.24
CA LEU A 61 7.34 8.65 -11.17
C LEU A 61 6.24 7.62 -10.89
N THR A 62 6.28 6.51 -11.62
CA THR A 62 5.32 5.40 -11.45
C THR A 62 5.47 4.75 -10.09
N ASP A 63 6.70 4.54 -9.62
CA ASP A 63 6.98 3.98 -8.31
C ASP A 63 6.48 4.89 -7.19
N ASN A 64 6.71 6.20 -7.29
CA ASN A 64 6.20 7.19 -6.32
C ASN A 64 4.68 7.21 -6.31
N PHE A 65 4.03 7.24 -7.47
CA PHE A 65 2.59 7.17 -7.58
C PHE A 65 2.01 5.90 -6.92
N VAL A 66 2.58 4.73 -7.22
CA VAL A 66 2.09 3.45 -6.68
C VAL A 66 2.26 3.38 -5.17
N LYS A 67 3.38 3.89 -4.63
CA LYS A 67 3.62 3.97 -3.19
C LYS A 67 2.64 4.92 -2.51
N ALA A 68 2.47 6.14 -3.03
CA ALA A 68 1.52 7.12 -2.52
C ALA A 68 0.09 6.58 -2.53
N LEU A 69 -0.34 6.02 -3.65
CA LEU A 69 -1.67 5.43 -3.78
C LEU A 69 -1.89 4.30 -2.75
N SER A 70 -0.91 3.43 -2.56
CA SER A 70 -1.01 2.35 -1.58
C SER A 70 -1.08 2.87 -0.15
N TYR A 71 -0.29 3.89 0.17
CA TYR A 71 -0.28 4.54 1.48
C TYR A 71 -1.62 5.21 1.80
N TYR A 72 -2.13 6.06 0.91
CA TYR A 72 -3.38 6.78 1.15
C TYR A 72 -4.62 5.88 1.10
N LEU A 73 -4.57 4.78 0.34
CA LEU A 73 -5.59 3.73 0.44
C LEU A 73 -5.62 3.12 1.85
N ALA A 74 -4.46 2.75 2.38
CA ALA A 74 -4.37 2.19 3.73
C ALA A 74 -4.82 3.20 4.80
N LEU A 75 -4.42 4.47 4.69
CA LEU A 75 -4.82 5.54 5.60
C LEU A 75 -6.34 5.79 5.59
N SER A 76 -6.95 5.72 4.40
CA SER A 76 -8.40 5.93 4.25
C SER A 76 -9.26 4.77 4.77
N GLY A 77 -8.67 3.57 4.94
CA GLY A 77 -9.40 2.33 5.25
C GLY A 77 -10.34 1.83 4.15
N LYS A 78 -10.33 2.45 2.97
CA LYS A 78 -11.20 2.09 1.84
C LYS A 78 -10.54 1.06 0.93
N SER A 79 -11.36 0.17 0.36
CA SER A 79 -10.91 -0.74 -0.68
C SER A 79 -10.68 -0.03 -2.01
N LYS A 80 -9.84 -0.61 -2.86
CA LYS A 80 -9.61 -0.12 -4.24
C LYS A 80 -10.92 0.05 -5.03
N LYS A 81 -11.89 -0.84 -4.79
CA LYS A 81 -13.20 -0.80 -5.43
C LYS A 81 -14.01 0.41 -4.98
N GLU A 82 -14.09 0.65 -3.67
CA GLU A 82 -14.84 1.79 -3.13
C GLU A 82 -14.26 3.13 -3.60
N VAL A 83 -12.94 3.24 -3.68
CA VAL A 83 -12.30 4.45 -4.22
C VAL A 83 -12.58 4.58 -5.72
N ALA A 84 -12.44 3.51 -6.49
CA ALA A 84 -12.74 3.52 -7.93
C ALA A 84 -14.19 3.95 -8.21
N ASP A 85 -15.14 3.37 -7.48
CA ASP A 85 -16.57 3.71 -7.57
C ASP A 85 -16.80 5.17 -7.13
N GLY A 86 -16.14 5.62 -6.06
CA GLY A 86 -16.26 6.97 -5.51
C GLY A 86 -15.73 8.08 -6.41
N ILE A 87 -14.75 7.79 -7.27
CA ILE A 87 -14.25 8.74 -8.28
C ILE A 87 -14.74 8.44 -9.70
N GLY A 88 -15.68 7.49 -9.84
CA GLY A 88 -16.34 7.17 -11.11
C GLY A 88 -15.44 6.53 -12.16
N ILE A 89 -14.45 5.72 -11.76
CA ILE A 89 -13.56 5.03 -12.71
C ILE A 89 -13.75 3.51 -12.70
N PRO A 90 -13.57 2.81 -13.84
CA PRO A 90 -13.68 1.36 -13.88
C PRO A 90 -12.64 0.67 -12.97
N PRO A 91 -13.00 -0.41 -12.26
CA PRO A 91 -12.07 -1.16 -11.40
C PRO A 91 -10.82 -1.68 -12.14
N THR A 92 -10.96 -1.99 -13.43
CA THR A 92 -9.85 -2.39 -14.30
C THR A 92 -8.85 -1.27 -14.55
N THR A 93 -9.34 -0.03 -14.67
CA THR A 93 -8.50 1.19 -14.81
C THR A 93 -7.76 1.45 -13.51
N PHE A 94 -8.48 1.44 -12.38
CA PHE A 94 -7.88 1.57 -11.06
C PHE A 94 -6.82 0.49 -10.79
N SER A 95 -7.10 -0.76 -11.17
CA SER A 95 -6.15 -1.87 -11.05
C SER A 95 -4.89 -1.63 -11.89
N SER A 96 -5.03 -1.06 -13.08
CA SER A 96 -3.89 -0.68 -13.93
C SER A 96 -2.99 0.34 -13.22
N TRP A 97 -3.58 1.35 -12.60
CA TRP A 97 -2.87 2.38 -11.83
C TRP A 97 -2.17 1.81 -10.60
N SER A 98 -2.89 1.04 -9.78
CA SER A 98 -2.31 0.46 -8.55
C SER A 98 -1.20 -0.57 -8.80
N ASN A 99 -1.07 -1.06 -10.04
CA ASN A 99 0.00 -1.96 -10.45
C ASN A 99 1.08 -1.25 -11.28
N GLY A 100 1.03 0.08 -11.40
CA GLY A 100 2.01 0.88 -12.13
C GLY A 100 2.04 0.64 -13.64
N LYS A 101 0.97 0.10 -14.23
CA LYS A 101 0.93 -0.15 -15.69
C LYS A 101 0.67 1.14 -16.47
N HIS A 102 -0.19 2.00 -15.94
CA HIS A 102 -0.50 3.31 -16.49
C HIS A 102 -0.67 4.29 -15.34
N LEU A 103 -0.35 5.56 -15.58
CA LEU A 103 -0.65 6.65 -14.67
C LEU A 103 -2.01 7.27 -15.02
N PRO A 104 -2.73 7.83 -14.05
CA PRO A 104 -3.85 8.72 -14.33
C PRO A 104 -3.39 9.97 -15.06
N ASP A 105 -4.28 10.59 -15.83
CA ASP A 105 -4.11 11.98 -16.26
C ASP A 105 -4.26 12.94 -15.06
N MET A 106 -3.94 14.22 -15.26
CA MET A 106 -3.92 15.20 -14.17
C MET A 106 -5.30 15.41 -13.53
N ASP A 107 -6.38 15.40 -14.31
CA ASP A 107 -7.74 15.59 -13.78
C ASP A 107 -8.14 14.41 -12.89
N ARG A 108 -7.84 13.18 -13.32
CA ARG A 108 -8.10 11.97 -12.54
C ARG A 108 -7.20 11.87 -11.32
N LEU A 109 -5.94 12.29 -11.43
CA LEU A 109 -5.02 12.37 -10.31
C LEU A 109 -5.54 13.35 -9.25
N GLN A 110 -6.00 14.53 -9.67
CA GLN A 110 -6.58 15.54 -8.78
C GLN A 110 -7.82 15.00 -8.08
N ASN A 111 -8.74 14.36 -8.81
CA ASN A 111 -9.95 13.77 -8.23
C ASN A 111 -9.63 12.67 -7.23
N LEU A 112 -8.66 11.80 -7.54
CA LEU A 112 -8.18 10.75 -6.65
C LEU A 112 -7.56 11.34 -5.37
N ALA A 113 -6.69 12.34 -5.52
CA ALA A 113 -6.03 13.02 -4.41
C ALA A 113 -7.04 13.72 -3.50
N THR A 114 -7.98 14.46 -4.07
CA THR A 114 -9.09 15.10 -3.32
C THR A 114 -9.94 14.07 -2.59
N TYR A 115 -10.30 12.96 -3.25
CA TYR A 115 -11.11 11.90 -2.62
C TYR A 115 -10.38 11.23 -1.44
N LEU A 116 -9.06 11.04 -1.56
CA LEU A 116 -8.22 10.41 -0.53
C LEU A 116 -7.72 11.40 0.54
N GLY A 117 -7.98 12.70 0.40
CA GLY A 117 -7.45 13.73 1.29
C GLY A 117 -5.92 13.87 1.21
N ALA A 118 -5.34 13.60 0.05
CA ALA A 118 -3.89 13.59 -0.18
C ALA A 118 -3.45 14.84 -0.97
N PRO A 119 -2.28 15.45 -0.67
CA PRO A 119 -1.66 16.42 -1.55
C PRO A 119 -1.27 15.78 -2.88
N VAL A 120 -1.54 16.45 -4.01
CA VAL A 120 -1.18 15.93 -5.34
C VAL A 120 0.33 15.73 -5.49
N SER A 121 1.15 16.55 -4.83
CA SER A 121 2.62 16.45 -4.84
C SER A 121 3.15 15.10 -4.36
N GLU A 122 2.49 14.48 -3.39
CA GLU A 122 2.88 13.18 -2.83
C GLU A 122 2.81 12.05 -3.85
N PHE A 123 2.03 12.19 -4.91
CA PHE A 123 1.97 11.21 -5.99
C PHE A 123 3.14 11.31 -6.98
N PHE A 124 3.93 12.39 -6.91
CA PHE A 124 5.11 12.60 -7.75
C PHE A 124 6.40 12.37 -6.98
N ASP A 125 6.46 12.85 -5.75
CA ASP A 125 7.59 12.68 -4.84
C ASP A 125 7.06 12.18 -3.50
N PHE A 126 6.87 10.86 -3.43
CA PHE A 126 6.27 10.25 -2.27
C PHE A 126 7.30 10.17 -1.15
N THR A 127 7.21 11.11 -0.22
CA THR A 127 7.82 10.98 1.08
C THR A 127 6.75 10.33 1.94
N ALA A 128 6.91 9.04 2.25
CA ALA A 128 6.10 8.43 3.29
C ALA A 128 6.34 9.29 4.53
N ASN A 129 5.43 10.22 4.83
CA ASN A 129 5.50 11.05 6.02
C ASN A 129 5.17 10.11 7.18
N THR A 130 6.13 9.22 7.47
CA THR A 130 6.20 8.37 8.65
C THR A 130 6.69 9.19 9.84
N SER A 131 6.80 10.51 9.70
CA SER A 131 6.65 11.39 10.83
C SER A 131 5.24 11.16 11.37
N THR A 132 5.12 10.31 12.38
CA THR A 132 4.24 10.63 13.51
C THR A 132 4.26 12.14 13.65
N PRO A 133 3.11 12.84 13.50
CA PRO A 133 3.07 14.29 13.58
C PRO A 133 3.96 14.70 14.74
N ASP A 134 5.02 15.48 14.46
CA ASP A 134 5.91 15.94 15.52
C ASP A 134 4.99 16.49 16.62
N PRO A 135 5.01 15.93 17.84
CA PRO A 135 4.09 16.35 18.88
C PRO A 135 4.13 17.87 19.07
N LEU A 136 5.30 18.48 18.88
CA LEU A 136 5.47 19.92 18.93
C LEU A 136 4.80 20.61 17.73
N LEU A 137 4.95 20.08 16.51
CA LEU A 137 4.28 20.66 15.33
C LEU A 137 2.75 20.58 15.45
N THR A 138 2.25 19.49 16.02
CA THR A 138 0.81 19.27 16.25
C THR A 138 0.29 20.27 17.25
N GLU A 139 0.90 20.34 18.43
CA GLU A 139 0.56 21.30 19.48
C GLU A 139 0.64 22.75 18.98
N LEU A 140 1.69 23.09 18.22
CA LEU A 140 1.84 24.42 17.63
C LEU A 140 0.74 24.74 16.61
N THR A 141 0.34 23.77 15.78
CA THR A 141 -0.72 23.98 14.78
C THR A 141 -2.07 24.21 15.45
N ASP A 142 -2.38 23.43 16.48
CA ASP A 142 -3.62 23.55 17.25
C ASP A 142 -3.69 24.94 17.92
N ILE A 143 -2.66 25.31 18.68
CA ILE A 143 -2.56 26.63 19.32
C ILE A 143 -2.64 27.74 18.27
N PHE A 144 -1.87 27.63 17.19
CA PHE A 144 -1.83 28.65 16.15
C PHE A 144 -3.21 28.84 15.51
N SER A 145 -4.02 27.78 15.37
CA SER A 145 -5.36 27.88 14.79
C SER A 145 -6.31 28.75 15.64
N GLU A 146 -6.18 28.68 16.97
CA GLU A 146 -7.02 29.38 17.95
C GLU A 146 -6.66 30.86 18.14
N LEU A 147 -5.46 31.29 17.70
CA LEU A 147 -5.00 32.67 17.87
C LEU A 147 -5.76 33.69 17.00
N SER A 148 -5.77 34.95 17.47
CA SER A 148 -6.23 36.10 16.71
C SER A 148 -5.35 36.36 15.47
N THR A 149 -5.84 37.15 14.51
CA THR A 149 -5.05 37.48 13.31
C THR A 149 -3.80 38.28 13.68
N GLU A 150 -3.94 39.22 14.60
CA GLU A 150 -2.86 40.04 15.11
C GLU A 150 -1.77 39.18 15.77
N ASP A 151 -2.14 38.23 16.62
CA ASP A 151 -1.19 37.35 17.30
C ASP A 151 -0.51 36.37 16.33
N LYS A 152 -1.25 35.86 15.33
CA LYS A 152 -0.68 35.04 14.24
C LYS A 152 0.41 35.79 13.48
N LEU A 153 0.22 37.08 13.21
CA LEU A 153 1.21 37.92 12.55
C LEU A 153 2.48 38.08 13.39
N LEU A 154 2.33 38.28 14.71
CA LEU A 154 3.47 38.36 15.62
C LEU A 154 4.26 37.04 15.67
N VAL A 155 3.57 35.91 15.80
CA VAL A 155 4.21 34.58 15.78
C VAL A 155 4.97 34.36 14.47
N ARG A 156 4.37 34.71 13.32
CA ARG A 156 5.04 34.66 12.02
C ARG A 156 6.30 35.50 11.99
N ASP A 157 6.24 36.74 12.47
CA ASP A 157 7.39 37.66 12.43
C ASP A 157 8.54 37.16 13.31
N VAL A 158 8.24 36.60 14.48
CA VAL A 158 9.23 35.94 15.35
C VAL A 158 9.86 34.74 14.64
N ALA A 159 9.05 33.86 14.06
CA ALA A 159 9.54 32.69 13.32
C ALA A 159 10.46 33.08 12.16
N LEU A 160 10.07 34.11 11.39
CA LEU A 160 10.89 34.64 10.29
C LEU A 160 12.21 35.23 10.79
N ARG A 161 12.21 35.89 11.94
CA ARG A 161 13.44 36.42 12.54
C ARG A 161 14.39 35.30 12.97
N ILE A 162 13.87 34.27 13.64
CA ILE A 162 14.67 33.09 14.03
C ILE A 162 15.24 32.41 12.79
N TYR A 163 14.41 32.17 11.77
CA TYR A 163 14.83 31.56 10.51
C TYR A 163 15.98 32.34 9.85
N LYS A 164 15.87 33.67 9.76
CA LYS A 164 16.93 34.53 9.25
C LYS A 164 18.21 34.41 10.06
N LEU A 165 18.14 34.44 11.40
CA LEU A 165 19.33 34.33 12.25
C LEU A 165 20.06 32.99 12.11
N GLN A 166 19.33 31.90 11.82
CA GLN A 166 19.92 30.59 11.59
C GLN A 166 20.56 30.44 10.20
N HIS A 167 20.15 31.26 9.23
CA HIS A 167 20.57 31.17 7.82
C HIS A 167 21.31 32.41 7.33
N THR A 168 21.71 33.31 8.23
CA THR A 168 22.66 34.37 7.90
C THR A 168 24.04 33.77 8.06
N GLU A 169 24.55 33.16 6.98
CA GLU A 169 25.99 32.95 6.82
C GLU A 169 26.69 34.32 6.73
N GLU A 170 27.88 34.43 7.32
CA GLU A 170 28.77 35.61 7.17
C GLU A 170 29.10 35.92 5.70
#